data_AF-A0A0B2S4P8-F1
#
_entry.id   AF-A0A0B2S4P8-F1
#
_cell.length_a   1.000
_cell.length_b   1.000
_cell.length_c   1.000
_cell.angle_alpha   90.00
_cell.angle_beta   90.00
_cell.angle_gamma   90.00
#
_symmetry.space_group_name_H-M   'P 1'
#
loop_
_entity.id
_entity.type
_entity.pdbx_description
1 polymer ?
#
loop_
_entity_poly.entity_id
_entity_poly.type
_entity_poly.pdbx_seq_one_letter_code
_entity_poly.pdbx_strand_id
1 'polypeptide(L)'
;MKLGWNLETGLERTLSSWKSVDDPTEGEYIVKMGLRGYPQIMNFKGPNLESRVGSWNGLSVVGYPGPVLATPQKFEINEKEVYYEFEVLARSVFIILALVPTVIGQNLFWTA
;
A
#
# COMPACT_ATOMS: atom_id res chain seq x y z
N MET A 1 -7.51 0.02 6.09
CA MET A 1 -6.90 -1.32 6.00
C MET A 1 -5.41 -1.19 6.22
N LYS A 2 -4.75 -2.21 6.79
CA LYS A 2 -3.30 -2.21 7.04
C LYS A 2 -2.55 -2.93 5.91
N LEU A 3 -1.55 -2.27 5.33
CA LEU A 3 -0.54 -2.86 4.45
C LEU A 3 0.73 -3.12 5.27
N GLY A 4 1.16 -4.37 5.39
CA GLY A 4 2.37 -4.73 6.14
C GLY A 4 2.17 -5.93 7.05
N TRP A 5 2.92 -6.00 8.13
CA TRP A 5 3.10 -7.20 8.92
C TRP A 5 2.46 -7.11 10.29
N ASN A 6 1.82 -8.19 10.71
CA ASN A 6 1.69 -8.51 12.12
C ASN A 6 2.84 -9.47 12.49
N LEU A 7 3.79 -8.97 13.28
CA LEU A 7 5.00 -9.68 13.64
C LEU A 7 4.75 -10.79 14.68
N GLU A 8 3.73 -10.65 15.51
CA GLU A 8 3.34 -11.66 16.50
C GLU A 8 2.83 -12.95 15.84
N THR A 9 2.05 -12.81 14.76
CA THR A 9 1.43 -13.94 14.05
C THR A 9 2.18 -14.35 12.77
N GLY A 10 3.11 -13.50 12.30
CA GLY A 10 3.79 -13.67 11.02
C GLY A 10 2.90 -13.36 9.79
N LEU A 11 1.71 -12.80 9.99
CA LEU A 11 0.79 -12.49 8.90
C LEU A 11 1.27 -11.26 8.11
N GLU A 12 1.60 -11.46 6.84
CA GLU A 12 1.81 -10.39 5.87
C GLU A 12 0.49 -10.01 5.20
N ARG A 13 0.16 -8.72 5.22
CA ARG A 13 -0.95 -8.11 4.50
C ARG A 13 -0.39 -7.36 3.29
N THR A 14 -0.63 -7.88 2.10
CA THR A 14 -0.18 -7.31 0.82
C THR A 14 -1.37 -6.82 0.01
N LEU A 15 -1.07 -6.08 -1.07
CA LEU A 15 -2.03 -5.81 -2.13
C LEU A 15 -1.55 -6.55 -3.38
N SER A 16 -2.44 -7.27 -4.05
CA SER A 16 -2.20 -7.92 -5.34
C SER A 16 -3.14 -7.37 -6.40
N SER A 17 -2.67 -7.25 -7.64
CA SER A 17 -3.56 -6.94 -8.75
C SER A 17 -4.42 -8.14 -9.10
N TRP A 18 -5.50 -7.88 -9.82
CA TRP A 18 -6.19 -8.91 -10.59
C TRP A 18 -5.34 -9.33 -11.79
N LYS A 19 -5.57 -10.54 -12.29
CA LYS A 19 -4.91 -11.05 -13.50
C LYS A 19 -5.37 -10.32 -14.76
N SER A 20 -6.65 -9.98 -14.83
CA SER A 20 -7.20 -9.12 -15.88
C SER A 20 -8.43 -8.37 -15.36
N VAL A 21 -9.02 -7.49 -16.18
CA VAL A 21 -10.23 -6.73 -15.80
C VAL A 21 -11.40 -7.67 -15.45
N ASP A 22 -11.47 -8.83 -16.11
CA ASP A 22 -12.56 -9.80 -15.97
C ASP A 22 -12.16 -11.05 -15.15
N ASP A 23 -10.91 -11.12 -14.68
CA ASP A 23 -10.37 -12.28 -13.94
C ASP A 23 -9.79 -11.83 -12.59
N PRO A 24 -10.52 -12.04 -11.48
CA PRO A 24 -10.12 -11.61 -10.15
C PRO A 24 -9.06 -12.50 -9.48
N THR A 25 -8.53 -13.50 -10.19
CA THR A 25 -7.39 -14.28 -9.68
C THR A 25 -6.14 -13.41 -9.55
N GLU A 26 -5.17 -13.90 -8.79
CA GLU A 26 -3.92 -13.18 -8.52
C GLU A 26 -3.18 -12.82 -9.84
N GLY A 27 -2.93 -11.53 -10.02
CA GLY A 27 -2.17 -11.00 -11.14
C GLY A 27 -0.68 -10.88 -10.85
N GLU A 28 0.04 -10.23 -11.77
CA GLU A 28 1.51 -10.14 -11.67
C GLU A 28 1.99 -9.06 -10.70
N TYR A 29 1.17 -8.06 -10.36
CA TYR A 29 1.61 -6.93 -9.55
C TYR A 29 1.30 -7.14 -8.08
N ILE A 30 2.30 -6.91 -7.23
CA ILE A 30 2.17 -6.99 -5.77
C ILE A 30 2.80 -5.77 -5.13
N VAL A 31 2.11 -5.20 -4.15
CA VAL A 31 2.65 -4.18 -3.26
C VAL A 31 2.74 -4.75 -1.85
N LYS A 32 3.93 -4.64 -1.25
CA LYS A 32 4.20 -5.21 0.08
C LYS A 32 5.20 -4.39 0.89
N MET A 33 5.25 -4.67 2.19
CA MET A 33 6.15 -4.04 3.13
C MET A 33 7.42 -4.87 3.28
N GLY A 34 8.57 -4.33 2.88
CA GLY A 34 9.88 -4.91 3.16
C GLY A 34 10.37 -4.54 4.55
N LEU A 35 10.84 -5.53 5.31
CA LEU A 35 11.37 -5.34 6.67
C LEU A 35 12.91 -5.31 6.72
N ARG A 36 13.61 -5.48 5.59
CA ARG A 36 15.08 -5.48 5.58
C ARG A 36 15.61 -4.06 5.76
N GLY A 37 16.26 -3.81 6.89
CA GLY A 37 16.73 -2.47 7.25
C GLY A 37 15.58 -1.64 7.80
N TYR A 38 15.44 -0.39 7.36
CA TYR A 38 14.27 0.41 7.69
C TYR A 38 13.07 -0.01 6.83
N PRO A 39 11.86 -0.18 7.39
CA PRO A 39 10.68 -0.61 6.62
C PRO A 39 10.38 0.26 5.39
N GLN A 40 10.07 -0.40 4.27
CA GLN A 40 9.81 0.24 2.98
C GLN A 40 8.64 -0.40 2.25
N ILE A 41 7.78 0.42 1.65
CA ILE A 41 6.77 -0.06 0.71
C ILE A 41 7.43 -0.28 -0.66
N MET A 42 7.19 -1.46 -1.24
CA MET A 42 7.84 -1.90 -2.47
C MET A 42 6.82 -2.51 -3.43
N ASN A 43 7.07 -2.29 -4.72
CA ASN A 43 6.23 -2.74 -5.81
C ASN A 43 6.95 -3.79 -6.63
N PHE A 44 6.28 -4.91 -6.87
CA PHE A 44 6.82 -6.05 -7.58
C PHE A 44 5.98 -6.38 -8.82
N LYS A 45 6.64 -6.93 -9.84
CA LYS A 45 6.02 -7.64 -10.95
C LYS A 45 6.56 -9.07 -10.96
N GLY A 46 5.75 -10.02 -10.52
CA GLY A 46 6.20 -11.37 -10.18
C GLY A 46 7.36 -11.32 -9.18
N PRO A 47 8.51 -11.97 -9.44
CA PRO A 47 9.66 -11.96 -8.54
C PRO A 47 10.50 -10.66 -8.63
N ASN A 48 10.26 -9.82 -9.64
CA ASN A 48 11.10 -8.66 -9.92
C ASN A 48 10.64 -7.43 -9.13
N LEU A 49 11.58 -6.74 -8.49
CA LEU A 49 11.32 -5.44 -7.87
C LEU A 49 11.28 -4.37 -8.96
N GLU A 50 10.09 -3.79 -9.19
CA GLU A 50 9.89 -2.75 -10.21
C GLU A 50 10.22 -1.36 -9.66
N SER A 51 9.75 -1.06 -8.44
CA SER A 51 9.98 0.24 -7.83
C SER A 51 9.88 0.19 -6.30
N ARG A 52 10.44 1.22 -5.65
CA ARG A 52 10.33 1.44 -4.22
C ARG A 52 9.48 2.69 -4.00
N VAL A 53 8.32 2.53 -3.38
CA VAL A 53 7.59 3.67 -2.80
C VAL A 53 8.39 4.25 -1.63
N GLY A 54 9.13 3.39 -0.93
CA GLY A 54 10.17 3.79 0.01
C GLY A 54 9.70 3.88 1.46
N SER A 55 10.57 4.48 2.28
CA SER A 55 10.46 4.53 3.73
C SER A 55 9.48 5.60 4.21
N TRP A 56 9.03 5.46 5.46
CA TRP A 56 8.45 6.56 6.23
C TRP A 56 9.51 7.60 6.59
N ASN A 57 9.20 8.89 6.39
CA ASN A 57 10.10 10.00 6.74
C ASN A 57 9.67 10.77 8.00
N GLY A 58 8.69 10.28 8.75
CA GLY A 58 8.08 10.99 9.88
C GLY A 58 6.77 11.72 9.55
N LEU A 59 6.49 11.95 8.25
CA LEU A 59 5.30 12.68 7.79
C LEU A 59 4.52 11.93 6.70
N SER A 60 5.22 11.28 5.79
CA SER A 60 4.67 10.56 4.64
C SER A 60 5.65 9.48 4.18
N VAL A 61 5.18 8.52 3.37
CA VAL A 61 6.11 7.67 2.62
C VAL A 61 6.80 8.51 1.53
N VAL A 62 8.11 8.32 1.33
CA VAL A 62 8.90 9.20 0.45
C VAL A 62 8.43 9.24 -1.01
N GLY A 63 7.84 8.15 -1.52
CA GLY A 63 7.28 8.07 -2.87
C GLY A 63 5.92 8.72 -3.03
N TYR A 64 5.25 9.09 -1.92
CA TYR A 64 4.01 9.87 -1.90
C TYR A 64 4.14 11.00 -0.87
N PRO A 65 4.97 12.01 -1.16
CA PRO A 65 5.28 13.07 -0.21
C PRO A 65 4.06 13.94 0.09
N GLY A 66 3.84 14.20 1.37
CA GLY A 66 2.90 15.20 1.88
C GLY A 66 1.66 14.61 2.59
N PRO A 67 1.09 15.34 3.56
CA PRO A 67 -0.25 15.08 4.02
C PRO A 67 -1.21 15.58 2.94
N VAL A 68 -1.78 14.67 2.15
CA VAL A 68 -2.99 15.01 1.39
C VAL A 68 -4.05 15.25 2.45
N LEU A 69 -4.55 16.49 2.58
CA LEU A 69 -5.52 16.87 3.62
C LEU A 69 -6.77 15.97 3.67
N ALA A 70 -7.04 15.23 2.57
CA ALA A 70 -8.12 14.25 2.48
C ALA A 70 -7.72 12.82 2.90
N THR A 71 -6.42 12.48 2.92
CA THR A 71 -5.90 11.15 3.23
C THR A 71 -4.65 11.18 4.11
N PRO A 72 -4.79 11.46 5.43
CA PRO A 72 -3.66 11.39 6.34
C PRO A 72 -3.09 9.96 6.35
N GLN A 73 -1.76 9.91 6.36
CA GLN A 73 -1.00 8.66 6.35
C GLN A 73 -0.58 8.31 7.77
N LYS A 74 -0.61 7.02 8.09
CA LYS A 74 -0.10 6.49 9.34
C LYS A 74 0.84 5.32 9.06
N PHE A 75 1.97 5.35 9.73
CA PHE A 75 2.99 4.34 9.62
C PHE A 75 3.43 3.93 11.02
N GLU A 76 3.25 2.66 11.35
CA GLU A 76 3.56 2.11 12.67
C GLU A 76 4.75 1.16 12.54
N ILE A 77 5.71 1.29 13.44
CA ILE A 77 6.85 0.38 13.58
C ILE A 77 7.03 0.10 15.06
N ASN A 78 6.63 -1.09 15.50
CA ASN A 78 6.84 -1.54 16.87
C ASN A 78 7.10 -3.05 16.91
N GLU A 79 7.26 -3.61 18.11
CA GLU A 79 7.57 -5.03 18.31
C GLU A 79 6.47 -5.98 17.85
N LYS A 80 5.23 -5.50 17.71
CA LYS A 80 4.05 -6.31 17.37
C LYS A 80 3.69 -6.22 15.90
N GLU A 81 3.78 -5.03 15.31
CA GLU A 81 3.33 -4.79 13.94
C GLU A 81 4.19 -3.74 13.23
N VAL A 82 4.30 -3.89 11.91
CA VAL A 82 4.93 -2.91 11.01
C VAL A 82 4.02 -2.68 9.82
N TYR A 83 3.34 -1.54 9.77
CA TYR A 83 2.32 -1.34 8.74
C TYR A 83 2.14 0.12 8.31
N TYR A 84 1.58 0.27 7.13
CA TYR A 84 1.09 1.52 6.56
C TYR A 84 -0.45 1.47 6.45
N GLU A 85 -1.09 2.59 6.78
CA GLU A 85 -2.51 2.83 6.52
C GLU A 85 -2.73 4.30 6.11
N PHE A 86 -3.81 4.56 5.38
CA PHE A 86 -4.31 5.91 5.19
C PHE A 86 -5.77 5.96 5.62
N GLU A 87 -6.21 7.13 6.07
CA GLU A 87 -7.59 7.37 6.47
C GLU A 87 -8.31 8.23 5.43
N VAL A 88 -9.63 8.24 5.44
CA VAL A 88 -10.44 9.16 4.62
C VAL A 88 -11.30 9.96 5.60
N LEU A 89 -11.02 11.27 5.70
CA LEU A 89 -11.62 12.11 6.76
C LEU A 89 -13.08 12.48 6.47
N ALA A 90 -13.42 12.68 5.19
CA ALA A 90 -14.77 13.03 4.78
C ALA A 90 -15.60 11.76 4.55
N ARG A 91 -16.69 11.58 5.32
CA ARG A 91 -17.58 10.41 5.18
C ARG A 91 -18.31 10.33 3.83
N SER A 92 -18.44 11.47 3.15
CA SER A 92 -19.02 11.55 1.80
C SER A 92 -18.04 11.16 0.70
N VAL A 93 -16.75 10.93 1.03
CA VAL A 93 -15.69 10.61 0.08
C VAL A 93 -15.37 9.13 0.16
N PHE A 94 -15.33 8.48 -1.00
CA PHE A 94 -14.88 7.09 -1.14
C PHE A 94 -13.61 7.07 -1.97
N ILE A 95 -12.52 6.54 -1.38
CA ILE A 95 -11.22 6.38 -2.02
C ILE A 95 -10.79 4.93 -1.87
N ILE A 96 -10.41 4.31 -2.99
CA ILE A 96 -9.82 2.98 -3.02
C ILE A 96 -8.45 3.08 -3.66
N LEU A 97 -7.42 2.56 -2.98
CA LEU A 97 -6.15 2.26 -3.62
C LEU A 97 -6.27 0.85 -4.23
N ALA A 98 -6.25 0.77 -5.55
CA ALA A 98 -6.34 -0.48 -6.28
C ALA A 98 -5.08 -0.72 -7.12
N LEU A 99 -4.67 -1.98 -7.21
CA LEU A 99 -3.68 -2.43 -8.19
C LEU A 99 -4.43 -2.91 -9.42
N VAL A 100 -4.16 -2.29 -10.57
CA VAL A 100 -4.80 -2.67 -11.83
C VAL A 100 -3.85 -3.59 -12.62
N PRO A 101 -4.37 -4.49 -13.48
CA PRO A 101 -3.54 -5.48 -14.18
C PRO A 101 -2.43 -4.88 -15.06
N THR A 102 -2.51 -3.59 -15.39
CA THR A 102 -1.57 -2.90 -16.29
C THR A 102 -0.62 -1.95 -15.56
N VAL A 103 -0.89 -1.59 -14.30
CA VAL A 103 -0.15 -0.54 -13.58
C VAL A 103 -0.08 -0.85 -12.08
N ILE A 104 1.06 -0.49 -11.48
CA ILE A 104 1.47 -0.72 -10.10
C ILE A 104 0.60 0.01 -9.04
N GLY A 105 -0.38 0.84 -9.43
CA GLY A 105 -1.35 1.41 -8.49
C GLY A 105 -2.14 2.57 -9.06
N GLN A 106 -3.41 2.65 -8.67
CA GLN A 106 -4.31 3.77 -8.97
C GLN A 106 -5.14 4.12 -7.74
N ASN A 107 -5.23 5.42 -7.43
CA ASN A 107 -6.21 5.95 -6.48
C ASN A 107 -7.50 6.19 -7.25
N LEU A 108 -8.56 5.46 -6.91
CA LEU A 108 -9.89 5.62 -7.47
C LEU A 108 -10.71 6.49 -6.53
N PHE A 109 -11.15 7.65 -7.02
CA PHE A 109 -12.00 8.59 -6.30
C PHE A 109 -13.42 8.48 -6.84
N TRP A 110 -14.40 8.29 -5.96
CA TRP A 110 -15.80 8.40 -6.34
C TRP A 110 -16.26 9.87 -6.29
N THR A 111 -16.70 10.39 -7.42
CA THR A 111 -17.32 11.72 -7.54
C THR A 111 -18.74 11.55 -8.07
N ALA A 112 -19.72 12.11 -7.35
CA ALA A 112 -21.11 12.16 -7.78
C ALA A 112 -21.36 13.28 -8.79
#